data_AF-D7GHM6-F1
#
_entry.id   AF-D7GHM6-F1
#
_cell.length_a   1.000
_cell.length_b   1.000
_cell.length_c   1.000
_cell.angle_alpha   90.00
_cell.angle_beta   90.00
_cell.angle_gamma   90.00
#
_symmetry.space_group_name_H-M   'P 1'
#
loop_
_entity.id
_entity.type
_entity.pdbx_description
1 polymer ?
#
loop_
_entity_poly.entity_id
_entity_poly.type
_entity_poly.pdbx_seq_one_letter_code
_entity_poly.pdbx_strand_id
1 'polypeptide(L)'
;MSTIMVALTILDPRSRPLVPGVAPMTSEEYQRALTGVHDVVASAVALPPADAGEALASMDMGIRAVTLSSGELGFWSRRDEVGRAVVRGDLDTVRYSAFLEALGEHVVWPKADMQRNSVEG
;
A
#
# COMPACT_ATOMS: atom_id res chain seq x y z
N MET A 1 8.54 14.50 19.46
CA MET A 1 8.44 13.76 18.17
C MET A 1 6.99 13.36 17.98
N SER A 2 6.32 13.85 16.93
CA SER A 2 4.88 13.62 16.72
C SER A 2 4.57 12.17 16.32
N THR A 3 3.50 11.62 16.90
CA THR A 3 2.95 10.27 16.66
C THR A 3 2.72 9.94 15.18
N ILE A 4 2.48 10.95 14.33
CA ILE A 4 2.33 10.82 12.87
C ILE A 4 3.59 10.23 12.22
N MET A 5 4.78 10.56 12.72
CA MET A 5 6.04 10.09 12.14
C MET A 5 6.26 8.59 12.38
N VAL A 6 5.69 8.05 13.47
CA VAL A 6 5.78 6.62 13.82
C VAL A 6 4.84 5.77 12.97
N ALA A 7 3.64 6.28 12.65
CA ALA A 7 2.68 5.58 11.79
C ALA A 7 3.17 5.41 10.34
N LEU A 8 4.02 6.33 9.86
CA LEU A 8 4.61 6.28 8.51
C LEU A 8 5.85 5.38 8.42
N THR A 9 6.57 5.12 9.50
CA THR A 9 7.76 4.24 9.47
C THR A 9 7.44 2.78 9.18
N ILE A 10 6.26 2.27 9.56
CA ILE A 10 5.80 0.91 9.18
C ILE A 10 5.49 0.83 7.68
N LEU A 11 5.18 1.96 7.07
CA LEU A 11 4.95 2.11 5.63
C LEU A 11 6.24 2.35 4.85
N ASP A 12 7.40 2.56 5.49
CA ASP A 12 8.67 2.73 4.77
C ASP A 12 9.13 1.37 4.22
N PRO A 13 9.15 1.19 2.88
CA PRO A 13 9.57 -0.04 2.25
C PRO A 13 11.04 -0.39 2.58
N ARG A 14 11.87 0.60 2.95
CA ARG A 14 13.29 0.36 3.29
C ARG A 14 13.49 -0.39 4.61
N SER A 15 12.48 -0.40 5.48
CA SER A 15 12.53 -1.10 6.78
C SER A 15 12.14 -2.58 6.70
N ARG A 16 11.63 -3.05 5.56
CA ARG A 16 11.14 -4.43 5.44
C ARG A 16 12.22 -5.35 4.84
N PRO A 17 12.35 -6.59 5.33
CA PRO A 17 13.31 -7.53 4.78
C PRO A 17 12.97 -7.85 3.32
N LEU A 18 13.97 -7.72 2.44
CA LEU A 18 13.91 -8.25 1.08
C LEU A 18 13.76 -9.77 1.15
N VAL A 19 12.93 -10.36 0.29
CA VAL A 19 12.87 -11.82 0.17
C VAL A 19 14.22 -12.31 -0.40
N PRO A 20 15.06 -13.02 0.37
CA PRO A 20 16.39 -13.42 -0.09
C PRO A 20 16.29 -14.43 -1.24
N GLY A 21 17.18 -14.33 -2.23
CA GLY A 21 17.36 -15.37 -3.26
C GLY A 21 16.37 -15.35 -4.42
N VAL A 22 15.54 -14.31 -4.57
CA VAL A 22 14.63 -14.16 -5.71
C VAL A 22 15.24 -13.22 -6.74
N ALA A 23 15.36 -13.68 -7.99
CA ALA A 23 15.81 -12.86 -9.10
C ALA A 23 14.88 -11.63 -9.27
N PRO A 24 15.41 -10.45 -9.66
CA PRO A 24 14.56 -9.29 -9.92
C PRO A 24 13.50 -9.62 -10.96
N MET A 25 12.28 -9.14 -10.74
CA MET A 25 11.22 -9.26 -11.73
C MET A 25 11.61 -8.49 -12.99
N THR A 26 11.34 -9.09 -14.14
CA THR A 26 11.41 -8.43 -15.43
C THR A 26 10.33 -7.34 -15.55
N SER A 27 10.49 -6.44 -16.51
CA SER A 27 9.49 -5.39 -16.76
C SER A 27 8.11 -5.97 -17.09
N GLU A 28 8.05 -7.06 -17.86
CA GLU A 28 6.79 -7.74 -18.19
C GLU A 28 6.12 -8.38 -16.97
N GLU A 29 6.89 -9.04 -16.10
CA GLU A 29 6.37 -9.60 -14.85
C GLU A 29 5.86 -8.51 -13.92
N TYR A 30 6.58 -7.39 -13.85
CA TYR A 30 6.17 -6.22 -13.08
C TYR A 30 4.84 -5.65 -13.61
N GLN A 31 4.70 -5.45 -14.91
CA GLN A 31 3.43 -5.00 -15.51
C GLN A 31 2.29 -5.97 -15.24
N ARG A 32 2.53 -7.28 -15.38
CA ARG A 32 1.52 -8.29 -15.06
C ARG A 32 1.09 -8.24 -13.60
N ALA A 33 2.04 -8.06 -12.68
CA ALA A 33 1.75 -7.94 -11.27
C ALA A 33 0.99 -6.64 -10.94
N LEU A 34 1.32 -5.53 -11.60
CA LEU A 34 0.58 -4.26 -11.48
C LEU A 34 -0.88 -4.42 -11.91
N THR A 35 -1.12 -4.96 -13.12
CA THR A 35 -2.48 -5.23 -13.61
C THR A 35 -3.25 -6.10 -12.63
N GLY A 36 -2.63 -7.16 -12.11
CA GLY A 36 -3.28 -8.02 -11.10
C GLY A 36 -3.69 -7.27 -9.83
N VAL A 37 -2.88 -6.30 -9.36
CA VAL A 37 -3.30 -5.46 -8.22
C VAL A 37 -4.48 -4.57 -8.60
N HIS A 38 -4.46 -3.96 -9.78
CA HIS A 38 -5.54 -3.09 -10.26
C HIS A 38 -6.86 -3.84 -10.39
N ASP A 39 -6.85 -5.08 -10.88
CA ASP A 39 -8.03 -5.93 -11.00
C ASP A 39 -8.64 -6.26 -9.62
N VAL A 40 -7.79 -6.58 -8.64
CA VAL A 40 -8.24 -6.86 -7.26
C VAL A 40 -8.80 -5.59 -6.61
N VAL A 41 -8.14 -4.44 -6.78
CA VAL A 41 -8.63 -3.15 -6.29
C VAL A 41 -10.00 -2.83 -6.90
N ALA A 42 -10.16 -2.95 -8.22
CA ALA A 42 -11.42 -2.69 -8.90
C ALA A 42 -12.55 -3.58 -8.38
N SER A 43 -12.25 -4.84 -8.09
CA SER A 43 -13.21 -5.79 -7.49
C SER A 43 -13.53 -5.45 -6.03
N ALA A 44 -12.53 -5.05 -5.25
CA ALA A 44 -12.67 -4.74 -3.83
C ALA A 44 -13.62 -3.56 -3.54
N VAL A 45 -13.72 -2.60 -4.46
CA VAL A 45 -14.65 -1.45 -4.34
C VAL A 45 -16.11 -1.89 -4.23
N ALA A 46 -16.48 -3.02 -4.85
CA ALA A 46 -17.84 -3.55 -4.80
C ALA A 46 -18.13 -4.39 -3.54
N LEU A 47 -17.09 -4.77 -2.79
CA LEU A 47 -17.22 -5.64 -1.63
C LEU A 47 -17.51 -4.85 -0.33
N PRO A 48 -18.12 -5.48 0.68
CA PRO A 48 -18.10 -4.98 2.04
C PRO A 48 -16.66 -4.71 2.52
N PRO A 49 -16.43 -3.73 3.42
CA PRO A 49 -15.07 -3.35 3.81
C PRO A 49 -14.20 -4.48 4.36
N ALA A 50 -14.75 -5.36 5.20
CA ALA A 50 -14.00 -6.49 5.74
C ALA A 50 -13.52 -7.45 4.62
N ASP A 51 -14.45 -7.88 3.76
CA ASP A 51 -14.17 -8.76 2.63
C ASP A 51 -13.19 -8.12 1.62
N ALA A 52 -13.31 -6.81 1.39
CA ALA A 52 -12.35 -6.05 0.60
C ALA A 52 -10.95 -6.08 1.21
N GLY A 53 -10.86 -5.90 2.54
CA GLY A 53 -9.62 -5.95 3.29
C GLY A 53 -8.94 -7.32 3.18
N GLU A 54 -9.68 -8.41 3.38
CA GLU A 54 -9.19 -9.78 3.24
C GLU A 54 -8.74 -10.08 1.80
N ALA A 55 -9.54 -9.71 0.79
CA ALA A 55 -9.20 -9.91 -0.60
C ALA A 55 -7.89 -9.21 -0.98
N LEU A 56 -7.72 -7.96 -0.55
CA LEU A 56 -6.49 -7.20 -0.77
C LEU A 56 -5.29 -7.81 -0.01
N ALA A 57 -5.49 -8.22 1.24
CA ALA A 57 -4.45 -8.80 2.09
C ALA A 57 -4.01 -10.22 1.67
N SER A 58 -4.84 -10.94 0.92
CA SER A 58 -4.52 -12.28 0.40
C SER A 58 -3.41 -12.30 -0.65
N MET A 59 -3.11 -11.15 -1.27
CA MET A 59 -2.03 -11.03 -2.23
C MET A 59 -0.65 -11.10 -1.54
N ASP A 60 0.39 -11.49 -2.30
CA ASP A 60 1.76 -11.43 -1.81
C ASP A 60 2.24 -9.98 -1.61
N MET A 61 2.33 -9.56 -0.35
CA MET A 61 2.74 -8.22 0.11
C MET A 61 4.26 -8.02 0.18
N GLY A 62 5.06 -9.04 -0.14
CA GLY A 62 6.52 -8.97 -0.08
C GLY A 62 7.09 -7.88 -0.99
N ILE A 63 8.20 -7.28 -0.57
CA ILE A 63 8.96 -6.37 -1.42
C ILE A 63 9.72 -7.18 -2.46
N ARG A 64 9.58 -6.80 -3.72
CA ARG A 64 10.27 -7.37 -4.87
C ARG A 64 11.22 -6.35 -5.48
N ALA A 65 12.40 -6.81 -5.90
CA ALA A 65 13.24 -6.06 -6.82
C ALA A 65 12.61 -6.14 -8.22
N VAL A 66 12.55 -5.02 -8.93
CA VAL A 66 11.98 -4.91 -10.28
C VAL A 66 12.98 -4.24 -11.20
N THR A 67 13.13 -4.75 -12.41
CA THR A 67 13.88 -4.07 -13.47
C THR A 67 12.93 -3.12 -14.20
N LEU A 68 13.16 -1.82 -14.05
CA LEU A 68 12.36 -0.79 -14.68
C LEU A 68 12.65 -0.73 -16.19
N SER A 69 11.76 -0.07 -16.95
CA SER A 69 11.96 0.12 -18.40
C SER A 69 13.22 0.91 -18.76
N SER A 70 13.75 1.70 -17.83
CA SER A 70 15.04 2.39 -17.94
C SER A 70 16.26 1.45 -17.80
N GLY A 71 16.06 0.20 -17.38
CA GLY A 71 17.13 -0.74 -17.03
C GLY A 71 17.62 -0.60 -15.57
N GLU A 72 17.09 0.35 -14.81
CA GLU A 72 17.42 0.51 -13.39
C GLU A 72 16.67 -0.49 -12.51
N LEU A 73 17.29 -0.85 -11.38
CA LEU A 73 16.64 -1.65 -10.34
C LEU A 73 15.82 -0.74 -9.42
N GLY A 74 14.54 -1.05 -9.29
CA GLY A 74 13.63 -0.48 -8.31
C GLY A 74 13.17 -1.51 -7.28
N PHE A 75 12.52 -1.04 -6.22
CA PHE A 75 11.83 -1.89 -5.26
C PHE A 75 10.34 -1.54 -5.26
N TRP A 76 9.51 -2.58 -5.24
CA TRP A 76 8.06 -2.43 -5.30
C TRP A 76 7.38 -3.55 -4.52
N SER A 77 6.23 -3.25 -3.93
CA SER A 77 5.34 -4.25 -3.35
C SER A 77 3.89 -3.99 -3.76
N ARG A 78 3.07 -5.04 -3.77
CA ARG A 78 1.62 -4.92 -3.99
C ARG A 78 0.97 -4.00 -2.96
N ARG A 79 1.46 -4.02 -1.72
CA ARG A 79 1.03 -3.13 -0.66
C ARG A 79 1.20 -1.66 -1.00
N ASP A 80 2.33 -1.29 -1.59
CA ASP A 80 2.59 0.09 -2.00
C ASP A 80 1.61 0.52 -3.11
N GLU A 81 1.29 -0.39 -4.02
CA GLU A 81 0.33 -0.12 -5.10
C GLU A 81 -1.12 0.02 -4.59
N VAL A 82 -1.53 -0.78 -3.59
CA VAL A 82 -2.81 -0.59 -2.90
C VAL A 82 -2.86 0.77 -2.19
N GLY A 83 -1.75 1.20 -1.57
CA GLY A 83 -1.66 2.56 -1.00
C GLY A 83 -1.78 3.66 -2.07
N ARG A 84 -1.18 3.47 -3.25
CA ARG A 84 -1.32 4.40 -4.38
C ARG A 84 -2.74 4.44 -4.93
N ALA A 85 -3.49 3.34 -4.90
CA ALA A 85 -4.89 3.32 -5.30
C ALA A 85 -5.75 4.29 -4.45
N VAL A 86 -5.47 4.41 -3.15
CA VAL A 86 -6.15 5.39 -2.28
C VAL A 86 -5.80 6.82 -2.68
N VAL A 87 -4.51 7.09 -2.96
CA VAL A 87 -4.06 8.41 -3.41
C VAL A 87 -4.70 8.81 -4.76
N ARG A 88 -4.92 7.84 -5.65
CA ARG A 88 -5.60 8.05 -6.94
C ARG A 88 -7.12 8.19 -6.81
N GLY A 89 -7.69 7.75 -5.69
CA GLY A 89 -9.15 7.70 -5.47
C GLY A 89 -9.82 6.43 -6.00
N ASP A 90 -9.05 5.42 -6.40
CA ASP A 90 -9.56 4.13 -6.88
C ASP A 90 -10.06 3.24 -5.72
N LEU A 91 -9.60 3.50 -4.49
CA LEU A 91 -9.98 2.79 -3.27
C LEU A 91 -10.25 3.81 -2.16
N ASP A 92 -11.38 3.70 -1.47
CA ASP A 92 -11.66 4.59 -0.33
C ASP A 92 -10.86 4.23 0.93
N THR A 93 -10.81 5.18 1.85
CA THR A 93 -10.04 5.05 3.10
C THR A 93 -10.63 4.00 4.06
N VAL A 94 -11.91 3.69 3.98
CA VAL A 94 -12.57 2.68 4.85
C VAL A 94 -12.09 1.28 4.45
N ARG A 95 -12.14 0.95 3.16
CA ARG A 95 -11.63 -0.32 2.61
C ARG A 95 -10.12 -0.43 2.75
N TYR A 96 -9.39 0.67 2.59
CA TYR A 96 -7.96 0.68 2.85
C TYR A 96 -7.62 0.42 4.34
N SER A 97 -8.42 0.96 5.26
CA SER A 97 -8.24 0.68 6.70
C SER A 97 -8.46 -0.79 7.01
N ALA A 98 -9.53 -1.39 6.46
CA ALA A 98 -9.81 -2.82 6.62
C ALA A 98 -8.69 -3.69 6.03
N PHE A 99 -8.09 -3.29 4.91
CA PHE A 99 -6.90 -3.95 4.36
C PHE A 99 -5.71 -3.92 5.32
N LEU A 100 -5.42 -2.77 5.93
CA LEU A 100 -4.33 -2.66 6.90
C LEU A 100 -4.62 -3.49 8.17
N GLU A 101 -5.86 -3.48 8.65
CA GLU A 101 -6.31 -4.34 9.77
C GLU A 101 -6.17 -5.83 9.44
N ALA A 102 -6.51 -6.25 8.22
CA ALA A 102 -6.34 -7.63 7.75
C ALA A 102 -4.87 -8.06 7.67
N LEU A 103 -3.94 -7.11 7.49
CA LEU A 103 -2.49 -7.35 7.61
C LEU A 103 -1.99 -7.40 9.06
N GLY A 104 -2.89 -7.25 10.05
CA GLY A 104 -2.56 -7.21 11.47
C GLY A 104 -2.09 -5.84 11.96
N GLU A 105 -2.28 -4.78 11.17
CA GLU A 105 -1.91 -3.43 11.57
C GLU A 105 -3.04 -2.71 12.28
N HIS A 106 -2.73 -2.06 13.40
CA HIS A 106 -3.70 -1.23 14.10
C HIS A 106 -3.66 0.20 13.57
N VAL A 107 -4.72 0.59 12.85
CA VAL A 107 -4.82 1.91 12.23
C VAL A 107 -5.58 2.86 13.16
N VAL A 108 -4.88 3.90 13.64
CA VAL A 108 -5.50 5.00 14.37
C VAL A 108 -5.48 6.24 13.48
N TRP A 109 -6.64 6.58 12.92
CA TRP A 109 -6.78 7.84 12.20
C TRP A 109 -6.90 9.00 13.20
N PRO A 110 -6.08 10.06 13.07
CA PRO A 110 -6.30 11.27 13.83
C PRO A 110 -7.69 11.80 13.47
N LYS A 111 -8.53 12.02 14.49
CA LYS A 111 -9.86 12.61 14.29
C LYS A 111 -9.69 13.94 13.55
N ALA A 112 -10.57 14.20 12.59
CA ALA A 112 -10.56 15.42 11.76
C ALA A 112 -10.69 16.74 12.57
N ASP A 113 -10.91 16.65 13.88
CA ASP A 113 -11.03 17.79 14.82
C ASP A 113 -9.70 18.47 15.16
N MET A 114 -8.58 18.13 14.51
CA MET A 114 -7.41 19.00 14.57
C MET A 114 -7.73 20.28 13.80
N GLN A 115 -8.30 21.26 14.51
CA GLN A 115 -8.25 22.67 14.13
C GLN A 115 -6.85 22.95 13.61
N ARG A 116 -6.73 23.21 12.30
CA ARG A 116 -5.58 23.91 11.76
C ARG A 116 -5.55 25.24 12.50
N ASN A 117 -4.73 25.33 13.53
CA ASN A 117 -4.33 26.62 14.07
C ASN A 117 -3.75 27.38 12.88
N SER A 118 -4.55 28.31 12.38
CA SER A 118 -4.13 29.27 11.38
C SER A 118 -2.99 30.03 12.03
N VAL A 119 -1.77 29.79 11.58
CA VAL A 119 -0.65 30.68 11.89
C VAL A 119 -0.91 31.93 11.06
N GLU A 120 -1.68 32.86 11.62
CA GLU A 120 -1.73 34.23 11.12
C GLU A 120 -0.40 34.92 11.45
N GLY A 121 0.20 35.47 10.39
CA GLY A 121 0.93 36.75 10.32
C GLY A 121 1.92 37.10 11.41
#